data_AF-A0A7W1B2I7-F1
#
_entry.id   AF-A0A7W1B2I7-F1
#
_cell.length_a   1.000
_cell.length_b   1.000
_cell.length_c   1.000
_cell.angle_alpha   90.00
_cell.angle_beta   90.00
_cell.angle_gamma   90.00
#
_symmetry.space_group_name_H-M   'P 1'
#
loop_
_entity.id
_entity.type
_entity.pdbx_description
1 polymer ?
#
loop_
_entity_poly.entity_id
_entity_poly.type
_entity_poly.pdbx_seq_one_letter_code
_entity_poly.pdbx_strand_id
1 'polypeptide(L)'
;PGLALTAIGRAADGHGDLVPDLRELAHAAGRAVTVTGFVPDAELPARLRAAGVPVAPHRTVSASGSISTWLGAGRRPLVPDIPYTREIERRCPGALWIYHDLASALADAMADPGRTWLGDTPVGPSTATVAAAYAKVLAGWA
;
A
#
# COMPACT_ATOMS: atom_id res chain seq x y z
N PRO A 1 -2.97 6.52 22.98
CA PRO A 1 -2.12 7.19 21.95
C PRO A 1 -3.00 7.88 20.91
N GLY A 2 -2.69 9.11 20.51
CA GLY A 2 -3.45 9.82 19.46
C GLY A 2 -3.16 9.25 18.07
N LEU A 3 -4.14 9.33 17.16
CA LEU A 3 -3.97 8.97 15.75
C LEU A 3 -3.02 9.97 15.06
N ALA A 4 -2.03 9.44 14.34
CA ALA A 4 -1.08 10.21 13.54
C ALA A 4 -0.92 9.62 12.14
N LEU A 5 -0.65 10.47 11.16
CA LEU A 5 -0.38 10.06 9.78
C LEU A 5 1.13 10.00 9.54
N THR A 6 1.62 8.91 8.95
CA THR A 6 2.99 8.83 8.45
C THR A 6 2.97 8.51 6.97
N ALA A 7 3.39 9.47 6.15
CA ALA A 7 3.66 9.26 4.73
C ALA A 7 5.09 8.72 4.57
N ILE A 8 5.19 7.44 4.18
CA ILE A 8 6.46 6.76 3.95
C ILE A 8 6.92 7.09 2.53
N GLY A 9 7.92 7.95 2.42
CA GLY A 9 8.46 8.44 1.16
C GLY A 9 8.67 9.94 1.16
N ARG A 10 9.19 10.45 0.03
CA ARG A 10 9.27 11.88 -0.27
C ARG A 10 8.17 12.28 -1.24
N ALA A 11 7.84 13.56 -1.27
CA ALA A 11 7.03 14.11 -2.36
C ALA A 11 7.70 13.84 -3.71
N ALA A 12 6.89 13.60 -4.74
CA ALA A 12 7.39 13.49 -6.10
C ALA A 12 8.10 14.79 -6.51
N ASP A 13 9.06 14.67 -7.41
CA ASP A 13 9.81 15.83 -7.90
C ASP A 13 8.81 16.85 -8.50
N GLY A 14 9.01 18.13 -8.18
CA GLY A 14 8.08 19.21 -8.54
C GLY A 14 6.85 19.39 -7.62
N HIS A 15 6.65 18.53 -6.60
CA HIS A 15 5.49 18.57 -5.69
C HIS A 15 5.88 18.81 -4.22
N GLY A 16 7.02 19.49 -3.99
CA GLY A 16 7.54 19.73 -2.64
C GLY A 16 6.64 20.63 -1.78
N ASP A 17 5.83 21.47 -2.43
CA ASP A 17 4.80 22.34 -1.87
C ASP A 17 3.66 21.56 -1.20
N LEU A 18 3.34 20.34 -1.65
CA LEU A 18 2.29 19.53 -1.04
C LEU A 18 2.62 19.08 0.40
N VAL A 19 3.89 19.06 0.79
CA VAL A 19 4.31 18.66 2.14
C VAL A 19 3.91 19.70 3.21
N PRO A 20 4.23 21.00 3.05
CA PRO A 20 3.72 22.03 3.96
C PRO A 20 2.19 22.10 3.96
N ASP A 21 1.51 21.98 2.82
CA ASP A 21 0.04 21.96 2.76
C ASP A 21 -0.55 20.82 3.60
N LEU A 22 0.03 19.61 3.48
CA LEU A 22 -0.37 18.45 4.28
C LEU A 22 -0.16 18.69 5.78
N ARG A 23 0.92 19.38 6.16
CA ARG A 23 1.21 19.73 7.56
C ARG A 23 0.22 20.76 8.10
N GLU A 24 -0.15 21.74 7.30
CA GLU A 24 -1.14 22.75 7.68
C GLU A 24 -2.53 22.11 7.88
N LEU A 25 -2.95 21.25 6.95
CA LEU A 25 -4.20 20.48 7.08
C LEU A 25 -4.21 19.61 8.35
N ALA A 26 -3.11 18.92 8.64
CA ALA A 26 -2.98 18.11 9.85
C ALA A 26 -3.02 18.96 11.12
N HIS A 27 -2.34 20.11 11.12
CA HIS A 27 -2.34 21.05 12.23
C HIS A 27 -3.74 21.60 12.51
N ALA A 28 -4.45 22.06 11.47
CA ALA A 28 -5.83 22.52 11.58
C ALA A 28 -6.78 21.43 12.12
N ALA A 29 -6.50 20.15 11.82
CA ALA A 29 -7.23 19.01 12.34
C ALA A 29 -6.76 18.53 13.74
N GLY A 30 -5.76 19.18 14.36
CA GLY A 30 -5.19 18.77 15.64
C GLY A 30 -4.48 17.40 15.59
N ARG A 31 -3.94 17.03 14.42
CA ARG A 31 -3.28 15.73 14.17
C ARG A 31 -1.80 15.90 13.87
N ALA A 32 -1.01 14.92 14.30
CA ALA A 32 0.38 14.83 13.91
C ALA A 32 0.52 14.19 12.52
N VAL A 33 1.37 14.75 11.68
CA VAL A 33 1.77 14.16 10.40
C VAL A 33 3.30 14.13 10.29
N THR A 34 3.82 13.02 9.76
CA THR A 34 5.23 12.84 9.44
C THR A 34 5.38 12.44 7.98
N VAL A 35 6.30 13.07 7.27
CA VAL A 35 6.75 12.66 5.94
C VAL A 35 8.20 12.21 6.11
N THR A 36 8.48 10.94 5.82
CA THR A 36 9.79 10.37 6.16
C THR A 36 10.92 10.85 5.25
N GLY A 37 10.59 11.36 4.07
CA GLY A 37 11.56 11.52 2.99
C GLY A 37 11.92 10.16 2.38
N PHE A 38 13.04 10.11 1.66
CA PHE A 38 13.53 8.85 1.08
C PHE A 38 13.81 7.81 2.16
N VAL A 39 13.33 6.58 1.94
CA VAL A 39 13.57 5.43 2.81
C VAL A 39 14.39 4.41 2.02
N PRO A 40 15.59 4.03 2.48
CA PRO A 40 16.38 2.99 1.83
C PRO A 40 15.63 1.65 1.77
N ASP A 41 15.81 0.91 0.68
CA ASP A 41 15.11 -0.37 0.43
C ASP A 41 15.30 -1.39 1.56
N ALA A 42 16.48 -1.41 2.19
CA ALA A 42 16.78 -2.30 3.30
C ALA A 42 15.95 -1.98 4.57
N GLU A 43 15.56 -0.72 4.76
CA GLU A 43 14.76 -0.27 5.91
C GLU A 43 13.25 -0.33 5.66
N LEU A 44 12.86 -0.21 4.38
CA LEU A 44 11.47 -0.06 3.97
C LEU A 44 10.56 -1.18 4.52
N PRO A 45 10.91 -2.48 4.46
CA PRO A 45 10.05 -3.54 5.01
C PRO A 45 9.77 -3.39 6.50
N ALA A 46 10.76 -2.96 7.29
CA ALA A 46 10.58 -2.76 8.72
C ALA A 46 9.63 -1.59 9.00
N ARG A 47 9.75 -0.48 8.25
CA ARG A 47 8.86 0.68 8.39
C ARG A 47 7.42 0.35 8.00
N LEU A 48 7.22 -0.40 6.92
CA LEU A 48 5.88 -0.84 6.50
C LEU A 48 5.25 -1.77 7.54
N ARG A 49 6.01 -2.72 8.10
CA ARG A 49 5.49 -3.60 9.16
C ARG A 49 5.18 -2.88 10.47
N ALA A 50 5.87 -1.77 10.76
CA ALA A 50 5.61 -0.94 11.94
C ALA A 50 4.34 -0.08 11.82
N ALA A 51 3.79 0.11 10.61
CA ALA A 51 2.57 0.89 10.41
C ALA A 51 1.35 0.18 11.01
N GLY A 52 0.59 0.88 11.85
CA GLY A 52 -0.64 0.33 12.46
C GLY A 52 -1.70 -0.04 11.43
N VAL A 53 -2.10 0.92 10.59
CA VAL A 53 -3.04 0.71 9.49
C VAL A 53 -2.39 1.12 8.16
N PRO A 54 -2.13 0.19 7.23
CA PRO A 54 -1.56 0.46 5.91
C PRO A 54 -2.64 1.01 4.97
N VAL A 55 -2.34 2.10 4.27
CA VAL A 55 -3.30 2.76 3.35
C VAL A 55 -2.62 3.05 2.02
N ALA A 56 -3.31 2.76 0.91
CA ALA A 56 -2.93 3.21 -0.43
C ALA A 56 -4.16 3.86 -1.11
N PRO A 57 -4.38 5.18 -0.89
CA PRO A 57 -5.67 5.82 -1.17
C PRO A 57 -5.82 6.35 -2.61
N HIS A 58 -4.90 6.02 -3.52
CA HIS A 58 -4.88 6.55 -4.88
C HIS A 58 -6.10 6.10 -5.69
N ARG A 59 -6.81 7.05 -6.32
CA ARG A 59 -8.06 6.79 -7.07
C ARG A 59 -7.85 6.64 -8.58
N THR A 60 -6.72 7.10 -9.10
CA THR A 60 -6.38 7.06 -10.53
C THR A 60 -5.05 6.35 -10.71
N VAL A 61 -5.09 5.03 -10.84
CA VAL A 61 -3.90 4.19 -11.02
C VAL A 61 -4.16 3.08 -12.03
N SER A 62 -3.21 2.85 -12.94
CA SER A 62 -3.15 1.65 -13.81
C SER A 62 -2.13 0.63 -13.30
N ALA A 63 -1.20 1.08 -12.47
CA ALA A 63 -0.28 0.29 -11.66
C ALA A 63 -0.01 1.04 -10.36
N SER A 64 0.22 0.31 -9.27
CA SER A 64 0.55 0.93 -7.98
C SER A 64 1.71 0.23 -7.30
N GLY A 65 2.89 0.85 -7.38
CA GLY A 65 4.07 0.40 -6.63
C GLY A 65 3.79 0.33 -5.14
N SER A 66 3.04 1.29 -4.58
CA SER A 66 2.68 1.30 -3.15
C SER A 66 1.88 0.05 -2.73
N ILE A 67 0.91 -0.39 -3.53
CA ILE A 67 0.15 -1.62 -3.22
C ILE A 67 1.08 -2.83 -3.24
N SER A 68 1.88 -3.01 -4.29
CA SER A 68 2.83 -4.13 -4.38
C SER A 68 3.83 -4.14 -3.22
N THR A 69 4.32 -2.97 -2.82
CA THR A 69 5.25 -2.81 -1.71
C THR A 69 4.62 -3.17 -0.35
N TRP A 70 3.35 -2.80 -0.11
CA TRP A 70 2.63 -3.25 1.10
C TRP A 70 2.47 -4.77 1.14
N LEU A 71 2.06 -5.36 0.00
CA LEU A 71 1.88 -6.80 -0.11
C LEU A 71 3.20 -7.55 0.13
N GLY A 72 4.30 -7.07 -0.47
CA GLY A 72 5.64 -7.63 -0.25
C GLY A 72 6.14 -7.52 1.20
N ALA A 73 5.61 -6.57 1.98
CA ALA A 73 5.89 -6.47 3.41
C ALA A 73 4.96 -7.33 4.30
N GLY A 74 4.08 -8.15 3.71
CA GLY A 74 3.12 -8.99 4.43
C GLY A 74 1.88 -8.25 4.92
N ARG A 75 1.65 -7.02 4.43
CA ARG A 75 0.55 -6.15 4.86
C ARG A 75 -0.59 -6.16 3.84
N ARG A 76 -1.82 -6.10 4.35
CA ARG A 76 -3.08 -6.01 3.60
C ARG A 76 -3.55 -4.55 3.64
N PRO A 77 -3.25 -3.73 2.62
CA PRO A 77 -3.56 -2.31 2.62
C PRO A 77 -5.05 -2.02 2.42
N LEU A 78 -5.52 -0.92 3.02
CA LEU A 78 -6.78 -0.28 2.69
C LEU A 78 -6.66 0.43 1.34
N VAL A 79 -7.52 0.08 0.39
CA VAL A 79 -7.49 0.61 -0.99
C VAL A 79 -8.89 1.00 -1.46
N PRO A 80 -9.05 2.03 -2.31
CA PRO A 80 -10.37 2.39 -2.81
C PRO A 80 -10.90 1.32 -3.76
N ASP A 81 -12.23 1.21 -3.86
CA ASP A 81 -12.89 0.36 -4.85
C ASP A 81 -12.82 0.99 -6.25
N ILE A 82 -11.85 0.55 -7.05
CA ILE A 82 -11.58 1.03 -8.41
C ILE A 82 -11.25 -0.16 -9.33
N PRO A 83 -11.30 -0.01 -10.67
CA PRO A 83 -11.07 -1.12 -11.59
C PRO A 83 -9.77 -1.90 -11.34
N TYR A 84 -8.67 -1.19 -11.04
CA TYR A 84 -7.38 -1.78 -10.74
C TYR A 84 -7.38 -2.63 -9.45
N THR A 85 -7.97 -2.14 -8.37
CA THR A 85 -7.99 -2.88 -7.08
C THR A 85 -8.91 -4.08 -7.15
N ARG A 86 -10.02 -4.00 -7.91
CA ARG A 86 -10.87 -5.16 -8.23
C ARG A 86 -10.13 -6.21 -9.05
N GLU A 87 -9.24 -5.80 -9.96
CA GLU A 87 -8.40 -6.76 -10.70
C GLU A 87 -7.44 -7.50 -9.77
N ILE A 88 -6.76 -6.78 -8.88
CA ILE A 88 -5.89 -7.42 -7.89
C ILE A 88 -6.68 -8.39 -7.03
N GLU A 89 -7.86 -8.00 -6.53
CA GLU A 89 -8.69 -8.87 -5.71
C GLU A 89 -9.13 -10.14 -6.46
N ARG A 90 -9.45 -10.04 -7.76
CA ARG A 90 -9.73 -11.24 -8.58
C ARG A 90 -8.52 -12.16 -8.71
N ARG A 91 -7.30 -11.60 -8.76
CA ARG A 91 -6.06 -12.35 -8.95
C ARG A 91 -5.50 -12.93 -7.65
N CYS A 92 -5.63 -12.20 -6.56
CA CYS A 92 -5.14 -12.53 -5.23
C CYS A 92 -6.27 -12.24 -4.21
N PRO A 93 -7.31 -13.09 -4.13
CA PRO A 93 -8.45 -12.87 -3.25
C PRO A 93 -8.00 -12.70 -1.79
N GLY A 94 -8.52 -11.68 -1.11
CA GLY A 94 -8.20 -11.36 0.28
C GLY A 94 -6.90 -10.54 0.46
N ALA A 95 -6.14 -10.29 -0.60
CA ALA A 95 -4.88 -9.54 -0.49
C ALA A 95 -5.09 -8.06 -0.17
N LEU A 96 -6.30 -7.53 -0.39
CA LEU A 96 -6.63 -6.12 -0.20
C LEU A 96 -7.78 -5.95 0.79
N TRP A 97 -7.83 -4.80 1.45
CA TRP A 97 -9.04 -4.33 2.14
C TRP A 97 -9.65 -3.21 1.29
N ILE A 98 -10.58 -3.58 0.41
CA ILE A 98 -11.25 -2.62 -0.47
C ILE A 98 -12.30 -1.82 0.31
N TYR A 99 -12.30 -0.50 0.17
CA TYR A 99 -13.26 0.40 0.79
C TYR A 99 -14.03 1.26 -0.22
N HIS A 100 -15.26 1.63 0.15
CA HIS A 100 -16.04 2.67 -0.53
C HIS A 100 -15.99 4.00 0.24
N ASP A 101 -15.91 3.92 1.58
CA ASP A 101 -15.70 5.06 2.47
C ASP A 101 -14.44 4.84 3.30
N LEU A 102 -13.49 5.77 3.20
CA LEU A 102 -12.20 5.67 3.87
C LEU A 102 -12.33 5.84 5.39
N ALA A 103 -13.24 6.71 5.85
CA ALA A 103 -13.38 7.02 7.27
C ALA A 103 -13.87 5.79 8.05
N SER A 104 -14.94 5.14 7.57
CA SER A 104 -15.46 3.89 8.14
C SER A 104 -14.41 2.77 8.10
N ALA A 105 -13.74 2.59 6.96
CA ALA A 105 -12.72 1.54 6.83
C ALA A 105 -11.53 1.76 7.78
N LEU A 106 -11.10 3.01 7.97
CA LEU A 106 -10.08 3.37 8.95
C LEU A 106 -10.54 3.07 10.38
N ALA A 107 -11.78 3.41 10.73
CA ALA A 107 -12.33 3.11 12.05
C ALA A 107 -12.32 1.60 12.33
N ASP A 108 -12.78 0.79 11.36
CA ASP A 108 -12.77 -0.67 11.46
C ASP A 108 -11.34 -1.23 11.58
N ALA A 109 -10.41 -0.73 10.78
CA ALA A 109 -9.01 -1.16 10.81
C ALA A 109 -8.28 -0.73 12.09
N MET A 110 -8.67 0.39 12.70
CA MET A 110 -8.15 0.81 14.00
C MET A 110 -8.73 -0.02 15.14
N ALA A 111 -9.98 -0.48 15.03
CA ALA A 111 -10.60 -1.36 16.01
C ALA A 111 -9.99 -2.77 16.00
N ASP A 112 -9.59 -3.26 14.82
CA ASP A 112 -8.89 -4.54 14.66
C ASP A 112 -7.73 -4.42 13.66
N PRO A 113 -6.56 -3.91 14.11
CA PRO A 113 -5.37 -3.80 13.25
C PRO A 113 -4.82 -5.15 12.80
N GLY A 114 -5.18 -6.26 13.48
CA GLY A 114 -4.77 -7.61 13.11
C GLY A 114 -5.22 -7.99 11.70
N ARG A 115 -6.40 -7.50 11.28
CA ARG A 115 -6.96 -7.72 9.92
C ARG A 115 -6.17 -7.06 8.79
N THR A 116 -5.23 -6.18 9.12
CA THR A 116 -4.36 -5.51 8.13
C THR A 116 -3.12 -6.34 7.78
N TRP A 117 -2.99 -7.57 8.28
CA TRP A 117 -1.95 -8.53 7.89
C TRP A 117 -2.47 -9.50 6.83
N LEU A 118 -1.61 -9.92 5.90
CA LEU A 118 -1.99 -10.85 4.82
C LEU A 118 -2.23 -12.29 5.29
N GLY A 119 -1.58 -12.72 6.38
CA GLY A 119 -1.55 -14.12 6.78
C GLY A 119 -0.98 -14.99 5.65
N ASP A 120 -1.66 -16.10 5.36
CA ASP A 120 -1.27 -17.06 4.33
C ASP A 120 -1.80 -16.72 2.92
N THR A 121 -2.37 -15.52 2.74
CA THR A 121 -2.93 -15.09 1.44
C THR A 121 -1.83 -15.06 0.37
N PRO A 122 -1.91 -15.89 -0.69
CA PRO A 122 -0.90 -15.89 -1.74
C PRO A 122 -0.95 -14.58 -2.53
N VAL A 123 0.22 -13.94 -2.70
CA VAL A 123 0.37 -12.72 -3.49
C VAL A 123 1.25 -12.98 -4.71
N GLY A 124 0.65 -12.92 -5.89
CA GLY A 124 1.32 -13.05 -7.18
C GLY A 124 1.75 -14.48 -7.57
N PRO A 125 2.27 -14.64 -8.80
CA PRO A 125 2.97 -15.87 -9.17
C PRO A 125 4.32 -15.95 -8.44
N SER A 126 4.70 -17.15 -8.00
CA SER A 126 6.04 -17.37 -7.43
C SER A 126 7.12 -17.15 -8.47
N THR A 127 8.36 -16.85 -8.04
CA THR A 127 9.52 -16.75 -8.95
C THR A 127 9.64 -17.96 -9.87
N ALA A 128 9.40 -19.17 -9.36
CA ALA A 128 9.40 -20.40 -10.15
C ALA A 128 8.29 -20.40 -11.22
N THR A 129 7.09 -19.95 -10.88
CA THR A 129 5.97 -19.81 -11.82
C THR A 129 6.32 -18.82 -12.93
N VAL A 130 6.90 -17.68 -12.55
CA VAL A 130 7.35 -16.65 -13.51
C VAL A 130 8.44 -17.22 -14.42
N ALA A 131 9.49 -17.84 -13.86
CA ALA A 131 10.58 -18.42 -14.63
C ALA A 131 10.10 -19.48 -15.64
N ALA A 132 9.19 -20.36 -15.23
CA ALA A 132 8.59 -21.37 -16.12
C ALA A 132 7.80 -20.72 -17.27
N ALA A 133 7.05 -19.65 -16.99
CA ALA A 133 6.32 -18.92 -18.03
C ALA A 133 7.27 -18.27 -19.04
N TYR A 134 8.36 -17.63 -18.57
CA TYR A 134 9.38 -17.06 -19.46
C TYR A 134 10.06 -18.12 -20.31
N ALA A 135 10.47 -19.25 -19.72
CA ALA A 135 11.12 -20.33 -20.45
C ALA A 135 10.24 -20.87 -21.59
N LYS A 136 8.94 -21.02 -21.36
CA LYS A 136 7.98 -21.46 -22.39
C LYS A 136 7.88 -20.48 -23.56
N VAL A 137 7.83 -19.18 -23.30
CA VAL A 137 7.76 -18.16 -24.35
C VAL A 137 9.05 -18.15 -25.17
N LEU A 138 10.20 -18.15 -24.50
CA LEU A 138 11.50 -18.10 -25.16
C LEU A 138 11.79 -19.35 -26.00
N ALA A 139 11.38 -20.54 -25.54
CA ALA A 139 11.51 -21.77 -26.32
C ALA A 139 10.69 -21.76 -27.62
N GLY A 140 9.59 -20.99 -27.68
CA GLY A 140 8.80 -20.82 -28.90
C GLY A 140 9.29 -19.71 -29.83
N TRP A 141 10.35 -18.99 -29.45
CA TRP A 141 10.97 -17.93 -30.26
C TRP A 141 12.28 -18.38 -30.93
N ALA A 142 12.86 -19.50 -30.49
CA ALA A 142 14.00 -20.16 -31.11
C ALA A 142 13.55 -21.11 -32.23
#